data_AF-A0A3D9C5F8-F1
#
_entry.id   AF-A0A3D9C5F8-F1
#
_cell.length_a   1.000
_cell.length_b   1.000
_cell.length_c   1.000
_cell.angle_alpha   90.00
_cell.angle_beta   90.00
_cell.angle_gamma   90.00
#
_symmetry.space_group_name_H-M   'P 1'
#
loop_
_entity.id
_entity.type
_entity.pdbx_description
1 polymer ?
#
loop_
_entity_poly.entity_id
_entity_poly.type
_entity_poly.pdbx_seq_one_letter_code
_entity_poly.pdbx_strand_id
1 'polypeptide(L)'
;MYYPNDIEEICYEQEHIDKVSQEINQSISIYFQKYIETEGGHNIDENEVRKLAEKFGSSGKPKSKNKDSKKILERLLKEAIENFEKERQPYEDILNLEALEEYKYDVNSFKNTVLKNQIPIIRKTLQNKQAKELDKFRVAFNNAQPGHLFEVTSNIIELSNEWRNERYDGNGFEQIDTCSDLNYYDLDDENYTAFGVIGGGIKSTFIYKLFPEMFPSRSREAVWALYYLSSKKSFGCKEDSQFLMINSDEGTTQQNYFYPYGLFAFYALRIFNKLKELFALHGVSLPIEYRFIAVDGFLSFVSRSHQEEINLLKQNSQNYHYDY
;
A
#
# COMPACT_ATOMS: atom_id res chain seq x y z
N MET A 1 -8.81 -12.66 -19.91
CA MET A 1 -8.38 -13.61 -18.89
C MET A 1 -8.91 -13.10 -17.55
N TYR A 2 -9.92 -13.77 -17.01
CA TYR A 2 -10.45 -13.53 -15.67
C TYR A 2 -9.62 -14.43 -14.76
N TYR A 3 -8.78 -13.87 -13.89
CA TYR A 3 -8.02 -14.64 -12.91
C TYR A 3 -8.97 -14.88 -11.73
N PRO A 4 -9.48 -16.11 -11.53
CA PRO A 4 -10.48 -16.39 -10.50
C PRO A 4 -9.86 -16.76 -9.16
N ASN A 5 -8.54 -16.74 -9.02
CA ASN A 5 -7.87 -17.26 -7.85
C ASN A 5 -7.32 -16.13 -6.99
N ASP A 6 -7.62 -16.25 -5.70
CA ASP A 6 -6.80 -15.75 -4.61
C ASP A 6 -5.35 -16.20 -4.76
N ILE A 7 -4.46 -15.63 -3.95
CA ILE A 7 -3.09 -16.17 -3.79
C ILE A 7 -3.13 -17.66 -3.45
N GLU A 8 -2.04 -18.38 -3.72
CA GLU A 8 -1.95 -19.82 -3.45
C GLU A 8 -2.29 -20.18 -2.00
N GLU A 9 -3.01 -21.28 -1.77
CA GLU A 9 -3.49 -21.74 -0.45
C GLU A 9 -2.40 -21.77 0.63
N ILE A 10 -1.18 -22.15 0.27
CA ILE A 10 -0.02 -22.15 1.18
C ILE A 10 0.21 -20.79 1.84
N CYS A 11 -0.19 -19.70 1.19
CA CYS A 11 -0.02 -18.34 1.70
C CYS A 11 -0.86 -18.03 2.93
N TYR A 12 -1.92 -18.81 3.19
CA TYR A 12 -2.77 -18.69 4.37
C TYR A 12 -2.30 -19.57 5.53
N GLU A 13 -1.33 -20.45 5.31
CA GLU A 13 -0.78 -21.30 6.37
C GLU A 13 0.08 -20.47 7.35
N GLN A 14 -0.12 -20.67 8.65
CA GLN A 14 0.62 -19.91 9.68
C GLN A 14 2.14 -20.07 9.53
N GLU A 15 2.63 -21.27 9.21
CA GLU A 15 4.07 -21.51 8.98
C GLU A 15 4.62 -20.66 7.83
N HIS A 16 3.84 -20.50 6.76
CA HIS A 16 4.20 -19.63 5.64
C HIS A 16 4.21 -18.15 6.04
N ILE A 17 3.15 -17.71 6.72
CA ILE A 17 3.02 -16.34 7.23
C ILE A 17 4.19 -15.97 8.16
N ASP A 18 4.61 -16.90 9.01
CA ASP A 18 5.74 -16.71 9.93
C ASP A 18 7.07 -16.58 9.17
N LYS A 19 7.32 -17.43 8.17
CA LYS A 19 8.53 -17.36 7.31
C LYS A 19 8.62 -16.02 6.58
N VAL A 20 7.51 -15.58 6.01
CA VAL A 20 7.42 -14.29 5.30
C VAL A 20 7.61 -13.13 6.26
N SER A 21 6.93 -13.15 7.42
CA SER A 21 7.08 -12.15 8.48
C SER A 21 8.51 -12.04 8.97
N GLN A 22 9.19 -13.17 9.18
CA GLN A 22 10.58 -13.21 9.61
C GLN A 22 11.51 -12.54 8.59
N GLU A 23 11.33 -12.84 7.30
CA GLU A 23 12.13 -12.25 6.23
C GLU A 23 11.89 -10.74 6.13
N ILE A 24 10.63 -10.31 6.13
CA ILE A 24 10.26 -8.89 6.13
C ILE A 24 10.94 -8.18 7.30
N ASN A 25 10.83 -8.73 8.52
CA ASN A 25 11.39 -8.12 9.73
C ASN A 25 12.92 -7.94 9.65
N GLN A 26 13.64 -8.91 9.07
CA GLN A 26 15.09 -8.81 8.86
C GLN A 26 15.44 -7.68 7.87
N SER A 27 14.65 -7.52 6.81
CA SER A 27 14.87 -6.49 5.79
C SER A 27 14.51 -5.09 6.26
N ILE A 28 13.56 -4.92 7.19
CA ILE A 28 13.11 -3.60 7.67
C ILE A 28 14.29 -2.75 8.15
N SER A 29 15.19 -3.31 8.96
CA SER A 29 16.33 -2.56 9.49
C SER A 29 17.25 -2.01 8.40
N ILE A 30 17.44 -2.76 7.30
CA ILE A 30 18.27 -2.34 6.16
C ILE A 30 17.62 -1.15 5.45
N TYR A 31 16.34 -1.26 5.14
CA TYR A 31 15.62 -0.15 4.48
C TYR A 31 15.42 1.04 5.41
N PHE A 32 15.24 0.82 6.72
CA PHE A 32 15.10 1.90 7.68
C PHE A 32 16.37 2.75 7.78
N GLN A 33 17.54 2.12 7.74
CA GLN A 33 18.80 2.84 7.69
C GLN A 33 18.89 3.70 6.42
N LYS A 34 18.57 3.13 5.25
CA LYS A 34 18.51 3.88 3.98
C LYS A 34 17.47 5.00 4.02
N TYR A 35 16.34 4.79 4.68
CA TYR A 35 15.28 5.78 4.85
C TYR A 35 15.80 7.03 5.58
N ILE A 36 16.63 6.86 6.61
CA ILE A 36 17.28 7.96 7.31
C ILE A 36 18.36 8.60 6.45
N GLU A 37 19.26 7.80 5.87
CA GLU A 37 20.43 8.29 5.11
C GLU A 37 20.02 9.12 3.90
N THR A 38 19.00 8.66 3.17
CA THR A 38 18.43 9.33 1.99
C THR A 38 17.36 10.35 2.34
N GLU A 39 17.01 10.50 3.62
CA GLU A 39 15.91 11.34 4.10
C GLU A 39 14.61 11.08 3.34
N GLY A 40 14.14 9.82 3.36
CA GLY A 40 12.93 9.39 2.67
C GLY A 40 13.07 9.31 1.14
N GLY A 41 14.29 9.18 0.62
CA GLY A 41 14.58 9.18 -0.81
C GLY A 41 14.71 10.58 -1.44
N HIS A 42 14.73 11.65 -0.64
CA HIS A 42 14.95 13.01 -1.13
C HIS A 42 16.41 13.31 -1.47
N ASN A 43 17.35 12.53 -0.94
CA ASN A 43 18.78 12.63 -1.21
C ASN A 43 19.34 11.34 -1.83
N ILE A 44 20.43 11.49 -2.59
CA ILE A 44 21.14 10.35 -3.19
C ILE A 44 21.91 9.61 -2.08
N ASP A 45 21.84 8.28 -2.11
CA ASP A 45 22.62 7.37 -1.26
C ASP A 45 24.13 7.62 -1.43
N GLU A 46 24.88 7.66 -0.32
CA GLU A 46 26.33 7.94 -0.38
C GLU A 46 27.10 6.91 -1.23
N ASN A 47 26.64 5.66 -1.31
CA ASN A 47 27.24 4.65 -2.17
C ASN A 47 26.98 4.92 -3.64
N GLU A 48 25.81 5.44 -4.01
CA GLU A 48 25.53 5.87 -5.38
C GLU A 48 26.37 7.09 -5.76
N VAL A 49 26.56 8.03 -4.83
CA VAL A 49 27.50 9.16 -5.03
C VAL A 49 28.93 8.64 -5.23
N ARG A 50 29.36 7.62 -4.49
CA ARG A 50 30.68 6.99 -4.67
C ARG A 50 30.82 6.29 -6.02
N LYS A 51 29.83 5.49 -6.44
CA LYS A 51 29.82 4.85 -7.77
C LYS A 51 29.91 5.87 -8.91
N LEU A 52 29.18 6.99 -8.78
CA LEU A 52 29.27 8.10 -9.73
C LEU A 52 30.67 8.73 -9.70
N ALA A 53 31.20 9.05 -8.53
CA ALA A 53 32.54 9.61 -8.38
C ALA A 53 33.62 8.71 -9.01
N GLU A 54 33.54 7.38 -8.79
CA GLU A 54 34.41 6.38 -9.39
C GLU A 54 34.29 6.36 -10.92
N LYS A 55 33.06 6.36 -11.47
CA LYS A 55 32.82 6.46 -12.92
C LYS A 55 33.42 7.70 -13.56
N PHE A 56 33.53 8.80 -12.82
CA PHE A 56 34.12 10.06 -13.28
C PHE A 56 35.59 10.25 -12.86
N GLY A 57 36.26 9.20 -12.33
CA GLY A 57 37.69 9.23 -12.00
C GLY A 57 38.05 10.06 -10.77
N SER A 58 37.09 10.37 -9.90
CA SER A 58 37.30 11.12 -8.66
C SER A 58 37.60 10.18 -7.49
N SER A 59 38.73 10.39 -6.82
CA SER A 59 39.15 9.62 -5.62
C SER A 59 38.70 10.24 -4.29
N GLY A 60 37.93 11.33 -4.35
CA GLY A 60 37.47 12.04 -3.15
C GLY A 60 36.33 11.30 -2.48
N LYS A 61 36.54 10.78 -1.25
CA LYS A 61 35.42 10.30 -0.42
C LYS A 61 34.52 11.49 -0.08
N PRO A 62 33.20 11.42 -0.38
CA PRO A 62 32.25 12.44 0.06
C PRO A 62 32.36 12.61 1.58
N LYS A 63 32.47 13.86 2.06
CA LYS A 63 32.37 14.13 3.49
C LYS A 63 30.93 13.91 3.91
N SER A 64 30.66 12.79 4.57
CA SER A 64 29.38 12.55 5.22
C SER A 64 29.15 13.64 6.27
N LYS A 65 28.08 14.44 6.10
CA LYS A 65 27.63 15.33 7.18
C LYS A 65 27.02 14.44 8.25
N ASN A 66 27.41 14.66 9.51
CA ASN A 66 26.77 13.99 10.63
C ASN A 66 25.30 14.44 10.66
N LYS A 67 24.39 13.58 10.19
CA LYS A 67 22.97 13.86 10.09
C LYS A 67 22.31 13.55 11.43
N ASP A 68 21.47 14.46 11.90
CA ASP A 68 20.67 14.25 13.11
C ASP A 68 19.47 13.35 12.76
N SER A 69 19.64 12.04 12.95
CA SER A 69 18.62 11.04 12.60
C SER A 69 17.28 11.32 13.28
N LYS A 70 17.29 11.84 14.52
CA LYS A 70 16.07 12.21 15.23
C LYS A 70 15.28 13.27 14.47
N LYS A 71 15.94 14.37 14.11
CA LYS A 71 15.30 15.46 13.34
C LYS A 71 14.82 15.02 11.97
N ILE A 72 15.55 14.12 11.31
CA ILE A 72 15.13 13.56 10.03
C ILE A 72 13.83 12.76 10.20
N LEU A 73 13.79 11.86 11.16
CA LEU A 73 12.62 11.03 11.42
C LEU A 73 11.40 11.86 11.85
N GLU A 74 11.58 12.85 12.73
CA GLU A 74 10.51 13.79 13.12
C GLU A 74 9.97 14.56 11.92
N ARG A 75 10.86 15.04 11.03
CA ARG A 75 10.48 15.74 9.80
C ARG A 75 9.71 14.82 8.85
N LEU A 76 10.22 13.62 8.57
CA LEU A 76 9.59 12.66 7.66
C LEU A 76 8.20 12.25 8.16
N LEU A 77 8.07 11.98 9.46
CA LEU A 77 6.77 11.66 10.07
C LEU A 77 5.80 12.83 9.96
N LYS A 78 6.25 14.05 10.26
CA LYS A 78 5.43 15.26 10.14
C LYS A 78 4.96 15.48 8.70
N GLU A 79 5.86 15.36 7.72
CA GLU A 79 5.53 15.49 6.30
C GLU A 79 4.52 14.43 5.85
N ALA A 80 4.67 13.18 6.31
CA ALA A 80 3.72 12.11 6.02
C ALA A 80 2.31 12.40 6.58
N ILE A 81 2.22 12.85 7.83
CA ILE A 81 0.95 13.24 8.46
C ILE A 81 0.33 14.46 7.74
N GLU A 82 1.11 15.50 7.47
CA GLU A 82 0.62 16.68 6.75
C GLU A 82 0.08 16.34 5.35
N ASN A 83 0.77 15.46 4.62
CA ASN A 83 0.31 15.01 3.31
C ASN A 83 -0.95 14.14 3.39
N PHE A 84 -1.07 13.31 4.43
CA PHE A 84 -2.28 12.54 4.68
C PHE A 84 -3.48 13.46 4.94
N GLU A 85 -3.33 14.43 5.84
CA GLU A 85 -4.41 15.34 6.26
C GLU A 85 -4.89 16.27 5.14
N LYS A 86 -3.98 16.76 4.29
CA LYS A 86 -4.33 17.59 3.11
C LYS A 86 -5.35 16.93 2.18
N GLU A 87 -5.37 15.59 2.13
CA GLU A 87 -6.28 14.84 1.27
C GLU A 87 -7.38 14.11 2.03
N ARG A 88 -7.46 14.26 3.37
CA ARG A 88 -8.37 13.48 4.22
C ARG A 88 -9.80 13.99 4.19
N GLN A 89 -10.00 15.30 4.30
CA GLN A 89 -11.32 15.92 4.47
C GLN A 89 -12.38 15.41 3.47
N PRO A 90 -12.11 15.29 2.15
CA PRO A 90 -13.14 14.78 1.22
C PRO A 90 -13.60 13.35 1.52
N TYR A 91 -12.75 12.51 2.13
CA TYR A 91 -13.17 11.18 2.55
C TYR A 91 -14.07 11.24 3.77
N GLU A 92 -13.75 12.08 4.76
CA GLU A 92 -14.58 12.23 5.97
C GLU A 92 -15.95 12.83 5.65
N ASP A 93 -16.00 13.83 4.76
CA ASP A 93 -17.26 14.49 4.37
C ASP A 93 -18.20 13.56 3.59
N ILE A 94 -17.64 12.65 2.78
CA ILE A 94 -18.41 11.81 1.84
C ILE A 94 -18.66 10.41 2.38
N LEU A 95 -17.70 9.85 3.12
CA LEU A 95 -17.69 8.46 3.57
C LEU A 95 -18.05 8.37 5.06
N ASN A 96 -19.07 9.11 5.46
CA ASN A 96 -19.69 8.98 6.78
C ASN A 96 -21.14 8.50 6.62
N LEU A 97 -21.68 7.87 7.68
CA LEU A 97 -23.00 7.23 7.63
C LEU A 97 -24.14 8.22 7.36
N GLU A 98 -24.04 9.46 7.83
CA GLU A 98 -25.05 10.50 7.61
C GLU A 98 -25.10 10.91 6.13
N ALA A 99 -23.95 11.24 5.53
CA ALA A 99 -23.86 11.59 4.12
C ALA A 99 -24.30 10.43 3.21
N LEU A 100 -23.96 9.18 3.56
CA LEU A 100 -24.38 8.01 2.79
C LEU A 100 -25.90 7.83 2.78
N GLU A 101 -26.60 8.08 3.89
CA GLU A 101 -28.07 8.05 3.90
C GLU A 101 -28.70 9.13 3.02
N GLU A 102 -28.07 10.30 2.88
CA GLU A 102 -28.51 11.31 1.90
C GLU A 102 -28.28 10.84 0.45
N TYR A 103 -27.11 10.26 0.17
CA TYR A 103 -26.76 9.82 -1.19
C TYR A 103 -27.61 8.64 -1.69
N LYS A 104 -28.20 7.86 -0.77
CA LYS A 104 -29.13 6.77 -1.08
C LYS A 104 -30.33 7.22 -1.94
N TYR A 105 -30.79 8.47 -1.78
CA TYR A 105 -31.92 9.00 -2.53
C TYR A 105 -31.56 9.37 -3.98
N ASP A 106 -30.28 9.56 -4.31
CA ASP A 106 -29.80 9.82 -5.68
C ASP A 106 -28.43 9.15 -5.93
N VAL A 107 -28.46 7.82 -6.06
CA VAL A 107 -27.27 7.02 -6.36
C VAL A 107 -26.62 7.38 -7.72
N ASN A 108 -27.38 7.98 -8.65
CA ASN A 108 -26.83 8.44 -9.92
C ASN A 108 -25.90 9.64 -9.72
N SER A 109 -26.33 10.62 -8.91
CA SER A 109 -25.49 11.75 -8.52
C SER A 109 -24.31 11.29 -7.66
N PHE A 110 -24.52 10.34 -6.75
CA PHE A 110 -23.44 9.75 -5.96
C PHE A 110 -22.31 9.22 -6.85
N LYS A 111 -22.61 8.37 -7.84
CA LYS A 111 -21.60 7.88 -8.78
C LYS A 111 -20.99 9.01 -9.61
N ASN A 112 -21.83 9.77 -10.32
CA ASN A 112 -21.37 10.62 -11.43
C ASN A 112 -20.82 11.98 -10.97
N THR A 113 -21.12 12.40 -9.75
CA THR A 113 -20.67 13.65 -9.16
C THR A 113 -19.75 13.40 -7.98
N VAL A 114 -20.23 12.69 -6.96
CA VAL A 114 -19.53 12.55 -5.67
C VAL A 114 -18.31 11.64 -5.81
N LEU A 115 -18.50 10.35 -6.11
CA LEU A 115 -17.39 9.40 -6.29
C LEU A 115 -16.44 9.84 -7.41
N LYS A 116 -16.98 10.28 -8.55
CA LYS A 116 -16.19 10.64 -9.73
C LYS A 116 -15.28 11.85 -9.51
N ASN A 117 -15.78 12.90 -8.86
CA ASN A 117 -15.11 14.22 -8.86
C ASN A 117 -14.63 14.67 -7.47
N GLN A 118 -15.11 14.05 -6.39
CA GLN A 118 -14.83 14.51 -5.04
C GLN A 118 -13.97 13.52 -4.26
N ILE A 119 -14.13 12.20 -4.46
CA ILE A 119 -13.24 11.19 -3.89
C ILE A 119 -11.87 11.20 -4.58
N PRO A 120 -10.78 11.60 -3.89
CA PRO A 120 -9.49 11.85 -4.53
C PRO A 120 -8.90 10.67 -5.29
N ILE A 121 -8.92 9.45 -4.71
CA ILE A 121 -8.34 8.27 -5.37
C ILE A 121 -9.08 7.89 -6.67
N ILE A 122 -10.42 7.96 -6.68
CA ILE A 122 -11.23 7.67 -7.88
C ILE A 122 -10.99 8.77 -8.92
N ARG A 123 -11.12 10.04 -8.51
CA ARG A 123 -10.91 11.19 -9.39
C ARG A 123 -9.54 11.15 -10.08
N LYS A 124 -8.46 10.99 -9.30
CA LYS A 124 -7.09 10.92 -9.81
C LYS A 124 -6.92 9.75 -10.78
N THR A 125 -7.50 8.59 -10.48
CA THR A 125 -7.46 7.40 -11.36
C THR A 125 -8.19 7.65 -12.69
N LEU A 126 -9.36 8.30 -12.66
CA LEU A 126 -10.12 8.64 -13.87
C LEU A 126 -9.44 9.72 -14.72
N GLN A 127 -8.80 10.70 -14.07
CA GLN A 127 -8.16 11.85 -14.72
C GLN A 127 -6.76 11.54 -15.26
N ASN A 128 -6.07 10.52 -14.75
CA ASN A 128 -4.77 10.12 -15.27
C ASN A 128 -4.90 9.43 -16.64
N LYS A 129 -4.99 10.23 -17.71
CA LYS A 129 -5.10 9.77 -19.10
C LYS A 129 -3.80 9.22 -19.68
N GLN A 130 -2.67 9.46 -19.03
CA GLN A 130 -1.36 9.02 -19.52
C GLN A 130 -1.08 7.55 -19.14
N ALA A 131 -1.61 7.09 -18.01
CA ALA A 131 -1.47 5.70 -17.56
C ALA A 131 -2.47 4.78 -18.30
N LYS A 132 -1.98 4.05 -19.31
CA LYS A 132 -2.79 3.11 -20.13
C LYS A 132 -3.34 1.94 -19.31
N GLU A 133 -2.63 1.50 -18.28
CA GLU A 133 -3.07 0.46 -17.36
C GLU A 133 -4.36 0.81 -16.61
N LEU A 134 -4.74 2.10 -16.58
CA LEU A 134 -5.97 2.58 -15.97
C LEU A 134 -7.16 2.62 -16.96
N ASP A 135 -6.98 2.25 -18.24
CA ASP A 135 -8.07 2.22 -19.22
C ASP A 135 -9.15 1.21 -18.83
N LYS A 136 -8.74 0.03 -18.32
CA LYS A 136 -9.66 -0.98 -17.80
C LYS A 136 -10.53 -0.42 -16.66
N PHE A 137 -9.92 0.33 -15.74
CA PHE A 137 -10.64 0.99 -14.65
C PHE A 137 -11.63 2.04 -15.17
N ARG A 138 -11.22 2.89 -16.13
CA ARG A 138 -12.10 3.91 -16.71
C ARG A 138 -13.34 3.30 -17.36
N VAL A 139 -13.16 2.22 -18.13
CA VAL A 139 -14.26 1.49 -18.77
C VAL A 139 -15.16 0.87 -17.70
N ALA A 140 -14.57 0.19 -16.71
CA ALA A 140 -15.32 -0.43 -15.62
C ALA A 140 -16.15 0.61 -14.83
N PHE A 141 -15.56 1.74 -14.45
CA PHE A 141 -16.25 2.79 -13.72
C PHE A 141 -17.43 3.36 -14.52
N ASN A 142 -17.25 3.62 -15.82
CA ASN A 142 -18.32 4.14 -16.66
C ASN A 142 -19.49 3.14 -16.76
N ASN A 143 -19.20 1.85 -16.90
CA ASN A 143 -20.21 0.80 -17.07
C ASN A 143 -20.83 0.31 -15.76
N ALA A 144 -20.19 0.56 -14.61
CA ALA A 144 -20.67 0.11 -13.30
C ALA A 144 -22.05 0.70 -12.97
N GLN A 145 -22.92 -0.09 -12.35
CA GLN A 145 -24.23 0.38 -11.94
C GLN A 145 -24.10 1.33 -10.74
N PRO A 146 -24.72 2.53 -10.77
CA PRO A 146 -24.63 3.49 -9.68
C PRO A 146 -25.08 2.93 -8.33
N GLY A 147 -26.19 2.18 -8.32
CA GLY A 147 -26.71 1.53 -7.10
C GLY A 147 -25.73 0.52 -6.50
N HIS A 148 -25.08 -0.30 -7.33
CA HIS A 148 -24.10 -1.27 -6.85
C HIS A 148 -22.84 -0.59 -6.28
N LEU A 149 -22.35 0.49 -6.90
CA LEU A 149 -21.23 1.25 -6.34
C LEU A 149 -21.59 1.90 -5.00
N PHE A 150 -22.82 2.38 -4.85
CA PHE A 150 -23.33 2.93 -3.60
C PHE A 150 -23.43 1.85 -2.51
N GLU A 151 -24.03 0.71 -2.83
CA GLU A 151 -24.17 -0.45 -1.92
C GLU A 151 -22.80 -0.91 -1.40
N VAL A 152 -21.85 -1.22 -2.30
CA VAL A 152 -20.50 -1.66 -1.91
C VAL A 152 -19.80 -0.60 -1.06
N THR A 153 -19.93 0.69 -1.41
CA THR A 153 -19.32 1.76 -0.60
C THR A 153 -19.94 1.79 0.79
N SER A 154 -21.27 1.71 0.90
CA SER A 154 -21.99 1.74 2.17
C SER A 154 -21.60 0.54 3.05
N ASN A 155 -21.57 -0.66 2.49
CA ASN A 155 -21.15 -1.88 3.19
C ASN A 155 -19.75 -1.72 3.81
N ILE A 156 -18.79 -1.17 3.06
CA ILE A 156 -17.42 -0.93 3.56
C ILE A 156 -17.42 0.07 4.73
N ILE A 157 -18.16 1.17 4.60
CA ILE A 157 -18.18 2.22 5.62
C ILE A 157 -18.92 1.76 6.88
N GLU A 158 -20.04 1.05 6.74
CA GLU A 158 -20.79 0.46 7.85
C GLU A 158 -19.92 -0.54 8.63
N LEU A 159 -19.30 -1.50 7.94
CA LEU A 159 -18.44 -2.50 8.57
C LEU A 159 -17.24 -1.86 9.29
N SER A 160 -16.58 -0.89 8.65
CA SER A 160 -15.43 -0.21 9.28
C SER A 160 -15.82 0.62 10.50
N ASN A 161 -17.00 1.26 10.50
CA ASN A 161 -17.52 1.94 11.68
C ASN A 161 -17.90 0.97 12.80
N GLU A 162 -18.56 -0.16 12.47
CA GLU A 162 -18.85 -1.22 13.44
C GLU A 162 -17.55 -1.68 14.12
N TRP A 163 -16.54 -2.06 13.34
CA TRP A 163 -15.28 -2.54 13.88
C TRP A 163 -14.56 -1.49 14.73
N ARG A 164 -14.58 -0.23 14.27
CA ARG A 164 -13.98 0.88 14.99
C ARG A 164 -14.66 1.18 16.32
N ASN A 165 -15.96 0.95 16.43
CA ASN A 165 -16.74 1.22 17.64
C ASN A 165 -16.77 0.03 18.60
N GLU A 166 -16.79 -1.19 18.07
CA GLU A 166 -17.02 -2.41 18.86
C GLU A 166 -15.74 -3.21 19.15
N ARG A 167 -14.73 -3.14 18.27
CA ARG A 167 -13.57 -4.04 18.32
C ARG A 167 -12.24 -3.33 18.61
N TYR A 168 -12.13 -2.04 18.28
CA TYR A 168 -10.85 -1.35 18.38
C TYR A 168 -10.47 -0.99 19.82
N ASP A 169 -9.43 -1.67 20.32
CA ASP A 169 -8.65 -1.25 21.48
C ASP A 169 -7.21 -0.94 21.02
N GLY A 170 -6.79 0.32 21.15
CA GLY A 170 -5.49 0.78 20.68
C GLY A 170 -4.29 0.03 21.28
N ASN A 171 -4.41 -0.43 22.54
CA ASN A 171 -3.36 -1.20 23.22
C ASN A 171 -3.38 -2.68 22.80
N GLY A 172 -4.55 -3.31 22.79
CA GLY A 172 -4.73 -4.70 22.35
C GLY A 172 -4.38 -4.91 20.87
N PHE A 173 -4.60 -3.90 20.02
CA PHE A 173 -4.37 -3.99 18.58
C PHE A 173 -2.91 -4.31 18.22
N GLU A 174 -1.94 -3.79 18.98
CA GLU A 174 -0.51 -4.04 18.73
C GLU A 174 -0.05 -5.44 19.14
N GLN A 175 -0.85 -6.12 19.98
CA GLN A 175 -0.57 -7.47 20.50
C GLN A 175 -1.16 -8.58 19.63
N ILE A 176 -1.77 -8.23 18.50
CA ILE A 176 -2.33 -9.23 17.59
C ILE A 176 -1.18 -10.00 16.92
N ASP A 177 -1.17 -11.32 17.15
CA ASP A 177 -0.05 -12.19 16.77
C ASP A 177 -0.37 -13.17 15.64
N THR A 178 -1.65 -13.36 15.30
CA THR A 178 -2.07 -14.16 14.14
C THR A 178 -2.87 -13.32 13.15
N CYS A 179 -2.83 -13.72 11.87
CA CYS A 179 -3.61 -13.04 10.84
C CYS A 179 -5.12 -13.21 11.06
N SER A 180 -5.56 -14.35 11.60
CA SER A 180 -6.97 -14.62 11.89
C SER A 180 -7.52 -13.71 12.99
N ASP A 181 -6.71 -13.38 13.99
CA ASP A 181 -7.12 -12.49 15.10
C ASP A 181 -7.38 -11.04 14.66
N LEU A 182 -6.80 -10.59 13.53
CA LEU A 182 -7.17 -9.30 12.93
C LEU A 182 -8.60 -9.31 12.39
N ASN A 183 -9.09 -10.46 11.95
CA ASN A 183 -10.41 -10.65 11.34
C ASN A 183 -10.72 -9.69 10.19
N TYR A 184 -9.73 -9.37 9.35
CA TYR A 184 -9.87 -8.44 8.22
C TYR A 184 -10.19 -9.12 6.88
N TYR A 185 -10.23 -10.46 6.84
CA TYR A 185 -10.60 -11.22 5.63
C TYR A 185 -12.05 -10.98 5.20
N ASP A 186 -12.93 -10.55 6.11
CA ASP A 186 -14.32 -10.18 5.77
C ASP A 186 -14.35 -9.10 4.67
N LEU A 187 -13.36 -8.19 4.63
CA LEU A 187 -13.26 -7.15 3.60
C LEU A 187 -12.86 -7.67 2.22
N ASP A 188 -12.44 -8.93 2.10
CA ASP A 188 -12.13 -9.59 0.83
C ASP A 188 -13.37 -10.21 0.18
N ASP A 189 -14.51 -10.27 0.89
CA ASP A 189 -15.80 -10.76 0.38
C ASP A 189 -16.35 -9.90 -0.78
N GLU A 190 -17.19 -10.53 -1.63
CA GLU A 190 -17.78 -9.90 -2.80
C GLU A 190 -18.69 -8.71 -2.47
N ASN A 191 -19.33 -8.71 -1.28
CA ASN A 191 -20.19 -7.62 -0.82
C ASN A 191 -19.42 -6.31 -0.58
N TYR A 192 -18.09 -6.39 -0.47
CA TYR A 192 -17.19 -5.25 -0.30
C TYR A 192 -16.35 -4.98 -1.55
N THR A 193 -16.74 -5.55 -2.69
CA THR A 193 -16.00 -5.46 -3.94
C THR A 193 -16.90 -5.09 -5.11
N ALA A 194 -16.59 -3.99 -5.79
CA ALA A 194 -17.17 -3.68 -7.10
C ALA A 194 -16.11 -3.96 -8.17
N PHE A 195 -16.18 -5.13 -8.81
CA PHE A 195 -15.11 -5.61 -9.71
C PHE A 195 -14.68 -4.59 -10.77
N GLY A 196 -13.37 -4.38 -10.86
CA GLY A 196 -12.75 -3.40 -11.78
C GLY A 196 -12.84 -1.95 -11.33
N VAL A 197 -13.59 -1.63 -10.26
CA VAL A 197 -13.78 -0.28 -9.72
C VAL A 197 -13.34 -0.21 -8.27
N ILE A 198 -14.07 -0.81 -7.33
CA ILE A 198 -13.74 -0.82 -5.91
C ILE A 198 -13.10 -2.17 -5.58
N GLY A 199 -11.78 -2.25 -5.77
CA GLY A 199 -10.96 -3.39 -5.35
C GLY A 199 -10.11 -3.07 -4.11
N GLY A 200 -9.23 -3.99 -3.73
CA GLY A 200 -8.40 -3.90 -2.51
C GLY A 200 -7.68 -2.56 -2.30
N GLY A 201 -7.18 -1.93 -3.38
CA GLY A 201 -6.52 -0.63 -3.28
C GLY A 201 -7.45 0.54 -2.94
N ILE A 202 -8.64 0.59 -3.54
CA ILE A 202 -9.60 1.68 -3.30
C ILE A 202 -10.32 1.49 -1.96
N LYS A 203 -10.80 0.26 -1.67
CA LYS A 203 -11.48 -0.02 -0.40
C LYS A 203 -10.57 0.25 0.79
N SER A 204 -9.31 -0.20 0.75
CA SER A 204 -8.36 0.05 1.85
C SER A 204 -8.04 1.53 1.99
N THR A 205 -8.01 2.30 0.90
CA THR A 205 -7.82 3.76 0.96
C THR A 205 -8.99 4.45 1.65
N PHE A 206 -10.23 3.99 1.43
CA PHE A 206 -11.41 4.57 2.08
C PHE A 206 -11.29 4.45 3.60
N ILE A 207 -11.11 3.22 4.08
CA ILE A 207 -11.05 2.93 5.53
C ILE A 207 -9.75 3.44 6.18
N TYR A 208 -8.62 3.49 5.45
CA TYR A 208 -7.38 4.14 5.91
C TYR A 208 -7.57 5.65 6.10
N LYS A 209 -8.33 6.31 5.23
CA LYS A 209 -8.59 7.75 5.35
C LYS A 209 -9.53 8.10 6.49
N LEU A 210 -10.42 7.19 6.86
CA LEU A 210 -11.31 7.37 8.01
C LEU A 210 -10.61 7.01 9.33
N PHE A 211 -9.95 5.84 9.39
CA PHE A 211 -9.37 5.29 10.61
C PHE A 211 -7.91 4.81 10.37
N PRO A 212 -6.95 5.75 10.18
CA PRO A 212 -5.54 5.44 9.90
C PRO A 212 -4.82 4.71 11.05
N GLU A 213 -5.41 4.69 12.24
CA GLU A 213 -4.95 3.91 13.37
C GLU A 213 -5.25 2.41 13.24
N MET A 214 -6.30 2.04 12.48
CA MET A 214 -6.80 0.67 12.35
C MET A 214 -6.48 0.02 11.00
N PHE A 215 -6.51 0.79 9.93
CA PHE A 215 -6.53 0.23 8.58
C PHE A 215 -5.34 0.71 7.76
N PRO A 216 -4.44 -0.18 7.33
CA PRO A 216 -3.38 0.19 6.41
C PRO A 216 -3.90 0.36 4.97
N SER A 217 -3.25 1.25 4.24
CA SER A 217 -3.47 1.47 2.80
C SER A 217 -2.81 0.35 1.98
N ARG A 218 -3.60 -0.52 1.36
CA ARG A 218 -3.11 -1.60 0.46
C ARG A 218 -2.87 -1.07 -0.95
N SER A 219 -2.04 -0.04 -1.05
CA SER A 219 -1.67 0.61 -2.32
C SER A 219 -0.86 -0.32 -3.21
N ARG A 220 -0.75 0.01 -4.51
CA ARG A 220 0.11 -0.76 -5.43
C ARG A 220 1.58 -0.73 -4.99
N GLU A 221 2.05 0.44 -4.55
CA GLU A 221 3.41 0.64 -4.03
C GLU A 221 3.63 -0.24 -2.79
N ALA A 222 2.65 -0.33 -1.89
CA ALA A 222 2.78 -1.12 -0.68
C ALA A 222 2.95 -2.62 -0.96
N VAL A 223 2.20 -3.18 -1.92
CA VAL A 223 2.36 -4.61 -2.29
C VAL A 223 3.72 -4.86 -2.97
N TRP A 224 4.17 -3.94 -3.83
CA TRP A 224 5.54 -4.00 -4.36
C TRP A 224 6.59 -3.94 -3.24
N ALA A 225 6.41 -3.07 -2.26
CA ALA A 225 7.33 -2.97 -1.13
C ALA A 225 7.44 -4.28 -0.33
N LEU A 226 6.34 -5.03 -0.15
CA LEU A 226 6.39 -6.35 0.49
C LEU A 226 7.19 -7.38 -0.32
N TYR A 227 7.14 -7.34 -1.65
CA TYR A 227 8.02 -8.15 -2.50
C TYR A 227 9.51 -7.88 -2.23
N TYR A 228 9.88 -6.60 -2.08
CA TYR A 228 11.28 -6.22 -1.80
C TYR A 228 11.70 -6.47 -0.35
N LEU A 229 10.79 -6.32 0.63
CA LEU A 229 11.06 -6.61 2.04
C LEU A 229 11.18 -8.11 2.30
N SER A 230 10.48 -8.93 1.54
CA SER A 230 10.58 -10.39 1.59
C SER A 230 11.78 -10.95 0.82
N SER A 231 12.76 -10.09 0.50
CA SER A 231 13.97 -10.44 -0.27
C SER A 231 13.66 -11.15 -1.59
N LYS A 232 12.47 -10.92 -2.16
CA LYS A 232 11.99 -11.55 -3.41
C LYS A 232 11.96 -13.08 -3.34
N LYS A 233 11.86 -13.65 -2.13
CA LYS A 233 11.80 -15.11 -1.95
C LYS A 233 10.43 -15.63 -2.34
N SER A 234 10.39 -16.87 -2.84
CA SER A 234 9.14 -17.51 -3.24
C SER A 234 8.38 -18.18 -2.11
N PHE A 235 9.05 -18.54 -1.02
CA PHE A 235 8.45 -19.23 0.13
C PHE A 235 7.69 -20.51 -0.22
N GLY A 236 7.97 -21.12 -1.38
CA GLY A 236 7.26 -22.31 -1.86
C GLY A 236 6.03 -22.03 -2.72
N CYS A 237 5.72 -20.77 -3.03
CA CYS A 237 4.76 -20.39 -4.06
C CYS A 237 5.19 -20.93 -5.43
N LYS A 238 4.26 -21.57 -6.15
CA LYS A 238 4.43 -22.00 -7.54
C LYS A 238 4.50 -20.82 -8.50
N GLU A 239 3.81 -19.72 -8.20
CA GLU A 239 3.83 -18.49 -9.00
C GLU A 239 5.01 -17.57 -8.66
N ASP A 240 6.05 -18.12 -8.01
CA ASP A 240 7.30 -17.47 -7.62
C ASP A 240 7.18 -16.39 -6.54
N SER A 241 6.07 -15.67 -6.43
CA SER A 241 5.85 -14.69 -5.35
C SER A 241 4.37 -14.42 -5.10
N GLN A 242 3.94 -14.49 -3.84
CA GLN A 242 2.57 -14.14 -3.43
C GLN A 242 2.22 -12.66 -3.71
N PHE A 243 3.23 -11.79 -3.78
CA PHE A 243 3.05 -10.34 -3.92
C PHE A 243 2.95 -9.89 -5.37
N LEU A 244 3.29 -10.77 -6.33
CA LEU A 244 3.33 -10.46 -7.75
C LEU A 244 2.32 -11.30 -8.51
N MET A 245 1.95 -10.80 -9.67
CA MET A 245 1.27 -11.53 -10.72
C MET A 245 2.16 -11.48 -11.94
N ILE A 246 2.70 -12.63 -12.31
CA ILE A 246 3.63 -12.79 -13.43
C ILE A 246 2.83 -13.36 -14.61
N ASN A 247 2.66 -12.56 -15.66
CA ASN A 247 2.08 -13.03 -16.92
C ASN A 247 3.21 -13.40 -17.87
N SER A 248 3.55 -14.70 -17.92
CA SER A 248 4.59 -15.22 -18.80
C SER A 248 4.31 -15.01 -20.28
N ASP A 249 3.04 -15.06 -20.69
CA ASP A 249 2.62 -14.97 -22.09
C ASP A 249 2.77 -13.53 -22.62
N GLU A 250 2.45 -12.55 -21.79
CA GLU A 250 2.61 -11.12 -22.12
C GLU A 250 4.02 -10.60 -21.75
N GLY A 251 4.80 -11.40 -21.03
CA GLY A 251 6.11 -11.01 -20.51
C GLY A 251 6.02 -9.79 -19.59
N THR A 252 4.97 -9.72 -18.77
CA THR A 252 4.73 -8.59 -17.85
C THR A 252 4.55 -9.08 -16.43
N THR A 253 5.00 -8.26 -15.48
CA THR A 253 4.79 -8.48 -14.06
C THR A 253 4.10 -7.28 -13.43
N GLN A 254 3.11 -7.55 -12.59
CA GLN A 254 2.40 -6.54 -11.81
C GLN A 254 2.40 -6.97 -10.34
N GLN A 255 2.13 -6.05 -9.43
CA GLN A 255 1.78 -6.44 -8.07
C GLN A 255 0.45 -7.20 -8.08
N ASN A 256 0.29 -8.12 -7.15
CA ASN A 256 -0.91 -8.93 -7.04
C ASN A 256 -2.13 -8.06 -6.69
N TYR A 257 -3.03 -7.84 -7.66
CA TYR A 257 -4.22 -7.03 -7.45
C TYR A 257 -5.21 -7.68 -6.48
N PHE A 258 -5.17 -9.02 -6.36
CA PHE A 258 -6.03 -9.84 -5.51
C PHE A 258 -5.40 -10.18 -4.15
N TYR A 259 -4.26 -9.57 -3.81
CA TYR A 259 -3.60 -9.84 -2.53
C TYR A 259 -4.52 -9.60 -1.31
N PRO A 260 -4.83 -10.60 -0.48
CA PRO A 260 -5.85 -10.49 0.56
C PRO A 260 -5.57 -9.34 1.54
N TYR A 261 -6.61 -8.58 1.87
CA TYR A 261 -6.48 -7.45 2.77
C TYR A 261 -6.09 -7.89 4.18
N GLY A 262 -6.61 -9.02 4.65
CA GLY A 262 -6.24 -9.60 5.95
C GLY A 262 -4.73 -9.83 6.10
N LEU A 263 -4.13 -10.54 5.14
CA LEU A 263 -2.68 -10.79 5.12
C LEU A 263 -1.88 -9.49 5.04
N PHE A 264 -2.27 -8.60 4.14
CA PHE A 264 -1.61 -7.32 4.01
C PHE A 264 -1.62 -6.53 5.32
N ALA A 265 -2.78 -6.46 5.97
CA ALA A 265 -2.94 -5.73 7.22
C ALA A 265 -2.11 -6.35 8.35
N PHE A 266 -2.00 -7.68 8.38
CA PHE A 266 -1.12 -8.39 9.31
C PHE A 266 0.34 -8.01 9.12
N TYR A 267 0.86 -8.09 7.89
CA TYR A 267 2.24 -7.68 7.63
C TYR A 267 2.47 -6.20 7.93
N ALA A 268 1.51 -5.33 7.59
CA ALA A 268 1.60 -3.91 7.92
C ALA A 268 1.66 -3.65 9.43
N LEU A 269 0.92 -4.41 10.25
CA LEU A 269 0.99 -4.32 11.71
C LEU A 269 2.36 -4.78 12.23
N ARG A 270 2.89 -5.89 11.72
CA ARG A 270 4.25 -6.35 12.05
C ARG A 270 5.30 -5.31 11.68
N ILE A 271 5.16 -4.67 10.52
CA ILE A 271 6.03 -3.57 10.09
C ILE A 271 5.91 -2.38 11.04
N PHE A 272 4.69 -1.97 11.42
CA PHE A 272 4.50 -0.88 12.38
C PHE A 272 5.20 -1.15 13.70
N ASN A 273 5.01 -2.34 14.28
CA ASN A 273 5.63 -2.71 15.55
C ASN A 273 7.16 -2.59 15.44
N LYS A 274 7.74 -3.04 14.32
CA LYS A 274 9.18 -2.90 14.10
C LYS A 274 9.62 -1.45 13.91
N LEU A 275 8.87 -0.65 13.16
CA LEU A 275 9.16 0.77 12.99
C LEU A 275 9.08 1.53 14.32
N LYS A 276 8.10 1.20 15.17
CA LYS A 276 7.95 1.79 16.51
C LYS A 276 9.20 1.58 17.37
N GLU A 277 9.76 0.37 17.37
CA GLU A 277 11.05 0.09 18.02
C GLU A 277 12.19 0.95 17.44
N LEU A 278 12.30 0.97 16.10
CA LEU A 278 13.40 1.64 15.41
C LEU A 278 13.35 3.17 15.57
N PHE A 279 12.17 3.79 15.49
CA PHE A 279 11.99 5.21 15.78
C PHE A 279 12.34 5.53 17.24
N ALA A 280 11.96 4.66 18.20
CA ALA A 280 12.27 4.84 19.61
C ALA A 280 13.78 4.81 19.90
N LEU A 281 14.57 3.99 19.19
CA LEU A 281 16.04 4.01 19.28
C LEU A 281 16.66 5.37 18.94
N HIS A 282 15.97 6.18 18.13
CA HIS A 282 16.37 7.54 17.79
C HIS A 282 15.66 8.61 18.63
N GLY A 283 14.91 8.22 19.67
CA GLY A 283 14.19 9.13 20.56
C GLY A 283 12.98 9.80 19.93
N VAL A 284 12.35 9.14 18.95
CA VAL A 284 11.09 9.57 18.31
C VAL A 284 9.99 8.56 18.65
N SER A 285 8.82 9.04 19.09
CA SER A 285 7.65 8.20 19.34
C SER A 285 6.72 8.23 18.13
N LEU A 286 6.23 7.07 17.69
CA LEU A 286 5.17 7.01 16.68
C LEU A 286 3.80 7.20 17.35
N PRO A 287 2.99 8.18 16.91
CA PRO A 287 1.63 8.37 17.39
C PRO A 287 0.72 7.23 16.93
N ILE A 288 -0.08 6.69 17.85
CA ILE A 288 -0.97 5.53 17.59
C ILE A 288 -2.09 5.92 16.62
N GLU A 289 -2.60 7.15 16.74
CA GLU A 289 -3.63 7.72 15.87
C GLU A 289 -3.20 7.81 14.39
N TYR A 290 -1.90 7.72 14.11
CA TYR A 290 -1.33 7.74 12.76
C TYR A 290 -0.49 6.50 12.45
N ARG A 291 -0.77 5.38 13.15
CA ARG A 291 -0.07 4.09 13.05
C ARG A 291 0.32 3.74 11.62
N PHE A 292 -0.68 3.64 10.74
CA PHE A 292 -0.45 3.19 9.38
C PHE A 292 0.00 4.28 8.41
N ILE A 293 0.05 5.55 8.84
CA ILE A 293 0.69 6.62 8.06
C ILE A 293 2.20 6.43 8.04
N ALA A 294 2.79 6.09 9.19
CA ALA A 294 4.22 5.79 9.26
C ALA A 294 4.59 4.57 8.39
N VAL A 295 3.73 3.55 8.37
CA VAL A 295 3.90 2.36 7.53
C VAL A 295 3.78 2.72 6.05
N ASP A 296 2.75 3.47 5.64
CA ASP A 296 2.54 3.88 4.25
C ASP A 296 3.72 4.71 3.72
N GLY A 297 4.24 5.64 4.53
CA GLY A 297 5.43 6.43 4.20
C GLY A 297 6.69 5.56 4.01
N PHE A 298 6.91 4.59 4.90
CA PHE A 298 8.04 3.66 4.79
C PHE A 298 7.92 2.72 3.59
N LEU A 299 6.76 2.10 3.37
CA LEU A 299 6.52 1.21 2.23
C LEU A 299 6.62 1.95 0.90
N SER A 300 6.11 3.18 0.82
CA SER A 300 6.28 4.05 -0.35
C SER A 300 7.77 4.29 -0.64
N PHE A 301 8.58 4.54 0.39
CA PHE A 301 10.04 4.68 0.23
C PHE A 301 10.68 3.38 -0.29
N VAL A 302 10.34 2.23 0.29
CA VAL A 302 10.87 0.93 -0.16
C VAL A 302 10.54 0.71 -1.64
N SER A 303 9.29 0.89 -2.05
CA SER A 303 8.87 0.72 -3.44
C SER A 303 9.60 1.69 -4.37
N ARG A 304 9.69 2.98 -4.02
CA ARG A 304 10.34 4.00 -4.86
C ARG A 304 11.84 3.79 -5.00
N SER A 305 12.48 3.19 -3.99
CA SER A 305 13.90 2.80 -4.06
C SER A 305 14.17 1.76 -5.14
N HIS A 306 13.14 1.09 -5.66
CA HIS A 306 13.22 0.09 -6.72
C HIS A 306 12.40 0.47 -7.96
N GLN A 307 12.06 1.75 -8.14
CA GLN A 307 11.16 2.18 -9.21
C GLN A 307 11.65 1.79 -10.61
N GLU A 308 12.97 1.83 -10.85
CA GLU A 308 13.56 1.40 -12.12
C GLU A 308 13.32 -0.08 -12.40
N GLU A 309 13.54 -0.94 -11.39
CA GLU A 309 13.29 -2.38 -11.50
C GLU A 309 11.79 -2.67 -11.67
N ILE A 310 10.92 -2.00 -10.90
CA ILE A 310 9.47 -2.12 -11.06
C ILE A 310 9.05 -1.74 -12.48
N ASN A 311 9.61 -0.66 -13.03
CA ASN A 311 9.30 -0.23 -14.40
C ASN A 311 9.76 -1.26 -15.44
N LEU A 312 10.93 -1.87 -15.25
CA LEU A 312 11.43 -2.93 -16.11
C LEU A 312 10.53 -4.17 -16.05
N LEU A 313 10.15 -4.61 -14.85
CA LEU A 313 9.26 -5.76 -14.64
C LEU A 313 7.86 -5.55 -15.26
N LYS A 314 7.38 -4.30 -15.30
CA LYS A 314 6.10 -3.94 -15.91
C LYS A 314 6.15 -3.87 -17.45
N GLN A 315 7.33 -3.75 -18.05
CA GLN A 315 7.47 -3.65 -19.50
C GLN A 315 7.34 -5.02 -20.16
N ASN A 316 6.62 -5.08 -21.29
CA ASN A 316 6.48 -6.30 -22.09
C ASN A 316 7.84 -6.73 -22.65
N SER A 317 8.14 -8.03 -22.58
CA SER A 317 9.35 -8.62 -23.19
C SER A 317 9.37 -8.60 -24.73
N GLN A 318 8.30 -8.16 -25.40
CA GLN A 318 8.19 -8.11 -26.87
C GLN A 318 9.13 -7.10 -27.57
N ASN A 319 9.92 -6.32 -26.83
CA ASN A 319 10.96 -5.47 -27.43
C ASN A 319 12.31 -6.18 -27.66
N TYR A 320 12.44 -7.47 -27.33
CA TYR A 320 13.58 -8.29 -27.78
C TYR A 320 13.25 -8.95 -29.13
N HIS A 321 13.19 -8.14 -30.19
CA HIS A 321 13.42 -8.68 -31.53
C HIS A 321 14.89 -9.13 -31.58
N TYR A 322 15.11 -10.44 -31.53
CA TYR A 322 16.33 -11.01 -32.08
C TYR A 322 16.23 -10.83 -33.60
N ASP A 323 16.97 -9.86 -34.12
CA ASP A 323 17.38 -9.86 -35.53
C ASP A 323 18.17 -11.16 -35.77
N TYR A 324 17.65 -12.01 -36.64
CA TYR A 324 18.40 -13.06 -37.33
C TYR A 324 18.34 -12.83 -38.83
#